data_AF-A0A2T1FCU5-F1
#
_entry.id   AF-A0A2T1FCU5-F1
#
_cell.length_a   1.000
_cell.length_b   1.000
_cell.length_c   1.000
_cell.angle_alpha   90.00
_cell.angle_beta   90.00
_cell.angle_gamma   90.00
#
_symmetry.space_group_name_H-M   'P 1'
#
loop_
_entity.id
_entity.type
_entity.pdbx_description
1 polymer ?
#
loop_
_entity_poly.entity_id
_entity_poly.type
_entity_poly.pdbx_seq_one_letter_code
_entity_poly.pdbx_strand_id
1 'polypeptide(L)'
;MVRLTNRAFDILRAEVDKCATADGVAGNVYRSMVIKRLEKLRSQNGTFASRDEIRDTFKDEFPNFSEEALKAAVKANRASGLFDKIILAGGLLGGAAGIIWLINLPSPMIRWPVAKTMPVLLMPSFISMDYNYRQAIALVEQSDQLINKATAAADFDLGEIKSKQAQKHLDALPVWFLGYYPKTYCSFAGCTWRFTFDEFQAARKNIGRMDAQIFQQKNAFTQLSQVEQSLVSAKQEYQQAKNAADRQKASINWQSAIDQLNQIPAETLAGETAKKKLQAAERDFQAMGGVATGSVRADNLI
;
A
#
# COMPACT_ATOMS: atom_id res chain seq x y z
N MET A 1 -11.54 26.49 -41.20
CA MET A 1 -11.10 27.72 -40.48
C MET A 1 -10.53 28.64 -41.52
N VAL A 2 -10.89 29.93 -41.49
CA VAL A 2 -10.30 30.93 -42.41
C VAL A 2 -8.83 31.14 -42.05
N ARG A 3 -7.96 31.28 -43.05
CA ARG A 3 -6.51 31.42 -42.80
C ARG A 3 -6.15 32.80 -42.22
N LEU A 4 -6.99 33.81 -42.49
CA LEU A 4 -6.90 35.15 -41.90
C LEU A 4 -8.24 35.52 -41.24
N THR A 5 -8.23 35.80 -39.94
CA THR A 5 -9.42 36.25 -39.20
C THR A 5 -9.80 37.69 -39.57
N ASN A 6 -11.08 38.05 -39.42
CA ASN A 6 -11.55 39.42 -39.68
C ASN A 6 -10.77 40.47 -38.89
N ARG A 7 -10.50 40.19 -37.61
CA ARG A 7 -9.75 41.10 -36.73
C ARG A 7 -8.31 41.32 -37.20
N ALA A 8 -7.64 40.26 -37.67
CA ALA A 8 -6.29 40.39 -38.23
C ALA A 8 -6.29 41.15 -39.57
N PHE A 9 -7.31 40.91 -40.41
CA PHE A 9 -7.48 41.60 -41.67
C PHE A 9 -7.70 43.11 -41.48
N ASP A 10 -8.52 43.52 -40.52
CA ASP A 10 -8.80 44.94 -40.26
C ASP A 10 -7.55 45.71 -39.82
N ILE A 11 -6.70 45.08 -38.99
CA ILE A 11 -5.41 45.66 -38.56
C ILE A 11 -4.47 45.85 -39.75
N LEU A 12 -4.35 44.84 -40.61
CA LEU A 12 -3.48 44.91 -41.80
C LEU A 12 -3.99 45.93 -42.80
N ARG A 13 -5.30 45.98 -43.03
CA ARG A 13 -5.93 46.94 -43.96
C ARG A 13 -5.72 48.38 -43.51
N ALA A 14 -5.87 48.67 -42.22
CA ALA A 14 -5.65 50.02 -41.70
C ALA A 14 -4.21 50.52 -41.94
N GLU A 15 -3.22 49.65 -41.78
CA GLU A 15 -1.83 50.01 -42.03
C GLU A 15 -1.50 50.10 -43.53
N VAL A 16 -2.07 49.21 -44.37
CA VAL A 16 -1.95 49.31 -45.84
C VAL A 16 -2.55 50.62 -46.36
N ASP A 17 -3.70 51.04 -45.83
CA ASP A 17 -4.34 52.30 -46.19
C ASP A 17 -3.47 53.50 -45.84
N LYS A 18 -2.81 53.45 -44.66
CA LYS A 18 -1.87 54.47 -44.19
C LYS A 18 -0.60 54.55 -45.06
N CYS A 19 -0.01 53.41 -45.42
CA CYS A 19 1.14 53.37 -46.32
C CYS A 19 0.78 53.88 -47.73
N ALA A 20 -0.38 53.48 -48.26
CA ALA A 20 -0.85 53.91 -49.57
C ALA A 20 -1.09 55.43 -49.66
N THR A 21 -1.56 56.07 -48.59
CA THR A 21 -1.72 57.53 -48.54
C THR A 21 -0.39 58.28 -48.53
N ALA A 22 0.71 57.66 -48.09
CA ALA A 22 2.04 58.26 -48.10
C ALA A 22 2.68 58.27 -49.50
N ASP A 23 2.32 57.29 -50.36
CA ASP A 23 2.95 57.07 -51.68
C ASP A 23 2.15 57.63 -52.87
N GLY A 24 1.08 58.39 -52.62
CA GLY A 24 0.31 59.10 -53.66
C GLY A 24 -0.35 58.18 -54.70
N VAL A 25 -0.21 58.50 -55.99
CA VAL A 25 -0.95 57.83 -57.09
C VAL A 25 -0.54 56.36 -57.27
N ALA A 26 0.73 56.01 -57.08
CA ALA A 26 1.22 54.63 -57.13
C ALA A 26 0.72 53.81 -55.93
N GLY A 27 0.59 54.44 -54.76
CA GLY A 27 0.08 53.82 -53.54
C GLY A 27 -1.33 53.26 -53.67
N ASN A 28 -2.21 53.90 -54.45
CA ASN A 28 -3.58 53.42 -54.66
C ASN A 28 -3.66 52.12 -55.49
N VAL A 29 -2.73 51.93 -56.44
CA VAL A 29 -2.66 50.70 -57.24
C VAL A 29 -2.17 49.56 -56.36
N TYR A 30 -1.09 49.78 -55.59
CA TYR A 30 -0.53 48.80 -54.65
C TYR A 30 -1.51 48.42 -53.54
N ARG A 31 -2.24 49.40 -52.99
CA ARG A 31 -3.32 49.18 -52.04
C ARG A 31 -4.35 48.16 -52.54
N SER A 32 -4.86 48.38 -53.75
CA SER A 32 -5.88 47.51 -54.32
C SER A 32 -5.37 46.07 -54.55
N MET A 33 -4.09 45.92 -54.87
CA MET A 33 -3.44 44.64 -55.08
C MET A 33 -3.23 43.89 -53.75
N VAL A 34 -2.67 44.56 -52.75
CA VAL A 34 -2.40 43.98 -51.42
C VAL A 34 -3.70 43.61 -50.71
N ILE A 35 -4.72 44.48 -50.74
CA ILE A 35 -6.03 44.17 -50.14
C ILE A 35 -6.64 42.92 -50.79
N LYS A 36 -6.60 42.79 -52.12
CA LYS A 36 -7.10 41.58 -52.81
C LYS A 36 -6.35 40.32 -52.39
N ARG A 37 -5.03 40.39 -52.19
CA ARG A 37 -4.23 39.24 -51.70
C ARG A 37 -4.57 38.88 -50.26
N LEU A 38 -4.75 39.86 -49.37
CA LEU A 38 -5.20 39.64 -47.99
C LEU A 38 -6.62 39.08 -47.92
N GLU A 39 -7.52 39.53 -48.80
CA GLU A 39 -8.88 38.97 -48.92
C GLU A 39 -8.86 37.54 -49.45
N LYS A 40 -7.94 37.21 -50.35
CA LYS A 40 -7.70 35.83 -50.81
C LYS A 40 -7.22 34.93 -49.67
N LEU A 41 -6.32 35.42 -48.80
CA LEU A 41 -5.93 34.69 -47.59
C LEU A 41 -7.11 34.50 -46.63
N ARG A 42 -8.00 35.48 -46.53
CA ARG A 42 -9.23 35.37 -45.73
C ARG A 42 -10.24 34.36 -46.32
N SER A 43 -10.38 34.30 -47.64
CA SER A 43 -11.34 33.39 -48.29
C SER A 43 -10.85 31.94 -48.39
N GLN A 44 -9.55 31.71 -48.22
CA GLN A 44 -8.99 30.37 -48.13
C GLN A 44 -9.28 29.71 -46.79
N ASN A 45 -9.61 28.42 -46.83
CA ASN A 45 -9.75 27.57 -45.65
C ASN A 45 -8.44 26.82 -45.41
N GLY A 46 -7.93 26.85 -44.18
CA GLY A 46 -6.69 26.17 -43.82
C GLY A 46 -6.19 26.52 -42.42
N THR A 47 -4.92 26.22 -42.15
CA THR A 47 -4.22 26.67 -40.95
C THR A 47 -4.05 28.19 -40.95
N PHE A 48 -3.98 28.80 -39.76
CA PHE A 48 -3.74 30.24 -39.64
C PHE A 48 -2.46 30.64 -40.36
N ALA A 49 -2.55 31.69 -41.20
CA ALA A 49 -1.40 32.20 -41.95
C ALA A 49 -0.26 32.58 -41.00
N SER A 50 0.97 32.16 -41.37
CA SER A 50 2.17 32.43 -40.58
C SER A 50 2.58 33.90 -40.70
N ARG A 51 3.48 34.36 -39.82
CA ARG A 51 4.00 35.74 -39.88
C ARG A 51 4.64 36.04 -41.24
N ASP A 52 5.43 35.09 -41.75
CA ASP A 52 6.18 35.26 -42.98
C ASP A 52 5.24 35.24 -44.20
N GLU A 53 4.23 34.37 -44.20
CA GLU A 53 3.22 34.32 -45.26
C GLU A 53 2.38 35.62 -45.34
N ILE A 54 2.04 36.21 -44.19
CA ILE A 54 1.35 37.50 -44.14
C ILE A 54 2.29 38.62 -44.63
N ARG A 55 3.57 38.59 -44.24
CA ARG A 55 4.56 39.61 -44.66
C ARG A 55 4.83 39.57 -46.16
N ASP A 56 4.99 38.38 -46.73
CA ASP A 56 5.26 38.18 -48.16
C ASP A 56 4.11 38.69 -49.05
N THR A 57 2.93 38.95 -48.47
CA THR A 57 1.79 39.50 -49.20
C THR A 57 1.97 40.96 -49.62
N PHE A 58 2.77 41.73 -48.88
CA PHE A 58 2.92 43.18 -49.05
C PHE A 58 4.37 43.69 -49.00
N LYS A 59 5.36 42.83 -48.75
CA LYS A 59 6.77 43.22 -48.58
C LYS A 59 7.35 43.93 -49.80
N ASP A 60 6.95 43.53 -51.00
CA ASP A 60 7.47 44.08 -52.26
C ASP A 60 6.83 45.44 -52.57
N GLU A 61 5.57 45.63 -52.20
CA GLU A 61 4.83 46.88 -52.45
C GLU A 61 4.97 47.92 -51.33
N PHE A 62 5.14 47.48 -50.08
CA PHE A 62 5.29 48.34 -48.90
C PHE A 62 6.48 47.89 -48.04
N PRO A 63 7.73 48.17 -48.46
CA PRO A 63 8.93 47.76 -47.73
C PRO A 63 9.06 48.40 -46.34
N ASN A 64 8.41 49.55 -46.12
CA ASN A 64 8.41 50.30 -44.85
C ASN A 64 7.20 49.98 -43.94
N PHE A 65 6.54 48.84 -44.15
CA PHE A 65 5.37 48.46 -43.35
C PHE A 65 5.71 48.30 -41.86
N SER A 66 4.81 48.77 -40.99
CA SER A 66 5.02 48.70 -39.54
C SER A 66 5.10 47.27 -39.02
N GLU A 67 6.26 46.90 -38.46
CA GLU A 67 6.47 45.61 -37.81
C GLU A 67 5.56 45.39 -36.60
N GLU A 68 5.18 46.47 -35.91
CA GLU A 68 4.23 46.42 -34.79
C GLU A 68 2.82 46.09 -35.26
N ALA A 69 2.39 46.64 -36.40
CA ALA A 69 1.09 46.32 -37.01
C ALA A 69 1.04 44.85 -37.46
N LEU A 70 2.12 44.35 -38.07
CA LEU A 70 2.25 42.94 -38.44
C LEU A 70 2.17 42.01 -37.22
N LYS A 71 2.88 42.34 -36.14
CA LYS A 71 2.88 41.55 -34.90
C LYS A 71 1.48 41.54 -34.24
N ALA A 72 0.80 42.68 -34.22
CA ALA A 72 -0.57 42.80 -33.72
C ALA A 72 -1.56 41.98 -34.55
N ALA A 73 -1.44 42.01 -35.87
CA ALA A 73 -2.27 41.21 -36.78
C ALA A 73 -2.05 39.71 -36.59
N VAL A 74 -0.79 39.24 -36.50
CA VAL A 74 -0.47 37.82 -36.27
C VAL A 74 -1.02 37.32 -34.93
N LYS A 75 -0.94 38.16 -33.87
CA LYS A 75 -1.52 37.84 -32.56
C LYS A 75 -3.05 37.75 -32.63
N ALA A 76 -3.70 38.69 -33.32
CA ALA A 76 -5.14 38.66 -33.53
C ALA A 76 -5.60 37.51 -34.45
N ASN A 77 -4.71 37.02 -35.32
CA ASN A 77 -5.00 35.93 -36.25
C ASN A 77 -5.06 34.56 -35.58
N ARG A 78 -4.51 34.40 -34.38
CA ARG A 78 -4.60 33.16 -33.61
C ARG A 78 -5.80 33.24 -32.68
N ALA A 79 -6.76 32.32 -32.81
CA ALA A 79 -7.91 32.27 -31.92
C ALA A 79 -7.47 32.07 -30.45
N SER A 80 -7.85 32.97 -29.55
CA SER A 80 -7.62 32.90 -28.10
C SER A 80 -8.54 31.89 -27.41
N GLY A 81 -8.62 30.66 -27.93
CA GLY A 81 -9.68 29.73 -27.55
C GLY A 81 -9.25 28.27 -27.66
N LEU A 82 -8.61 27.77 -26.60
CA LEU A 82 -8.74 26.42 -26.01
C LEU A 82 -7.58 26.18 -25.03
N PHE A 83 -6.35 26.57 -25.41
CA PHE A 83 -5.17 26.35 -24.58
C PHE A 83 -5.19 27.11 -23.26
N ASP A 84 -5.60 28.39 -23.24
CA ASP A 84 -5.70 29.16 -21.99
C ASP A 84 -6.74 28.58 -21.02
N LYS A 85 -7.83 27.99 -21.53
CA LYS A 85 -8.84 27.34 -20.69
C LYS A 85 -8.38 25.97 -20.19
N ILE A 86 -7.60 25.23 -20.98
CA ILE A 86 -7.02 23.94 -20.56
C ILE A 86 -5.91 24.16 -19.53
N ILE A 87 -5.09 25.20 -19.66
CA ILE A 87 -4.06 25.54 -18.66
C ILE A 87 -4.71 26.03 -17.36
N LEU A 88 -5.78 26.83 -17.44
CA LEU A 88 -6.51 27.28 -16.25
C LEU A 88 -7.26 26.12 -15.57
N ALA A 89 -7.95 25.27 -16.33
CA ALA A 89 -8.67 24.11 -15.79
C ALA A 89 -7.73 23.01 -15.29
N GLY A 90 -6.64 22.73 -16.01
CA GLY A 90 -5.58 21.82 -15.60
C GLY A 90 -4.79 22.34 -14.40
N GLY A 91 -4.57 23.66 -14.31
CA GLY A 91 -3.98 24.32 -13.16
C GLY A 91 -4.90 24.35 -11.94
N LEU A 92 -6.21 24.50 -12.12
CA LEU A 92 -7.20 24.42 -11.04
C LEU A 92 -7.40 22.98 -10.54
N LEU A 93 -7.49 21.99 -11.43
CA LEU A 93 -7.62 20.59 -11.05
C LEU A 93 -6.31 20.02 -10.48
N GLY A 94 -5.17 20.34 -11.10
CA GLY A 94 -3.85 19.97 -10.59
C GLY A 94 -3.49 20.68 -9.29
N GLY A 95 -3.86 21.96 -9.16
CA GLY A 95 -3.70 22.75 -7.94
C GLY A 95 -4.59 22.26 -6.80
N ALA A 96 -5.87 21.97 -7.06
CA ALA A 96 -6.77 21.41 -6.06
C ALA A 96 -6.34 20.01 -5.60
N ALA A 97 -5.91 19.14 -6.53
CA ALA A 97 -5.38 17.83 -6.18
C ALA A 97 -4.09 17.93 -5.36
N GLY A 98 -3.18 18.86 -5.71
CA GLY A 98 -1.97 19.14 -4.96
C GLY A 98 -2.24 19.68 -3.55
N ILE A 99 -3.23 20.55 -3.39
CA ILE A 99 -3.65 21.09 -2.09
C ILE A 99 -4.31 20.00 -1.23
N ILE A 100 -5.17 19.15 -1.80
CA ILE A 100 -5.76 18.01 -1.10
C ILE A 100 -4.67 17.03 -0.64
N TRP A 101 -3.67 16.77 -1.49
CA TRP A 101 -2.52 15.94 -1.13
C TRP A 101 -1.70 16.55 0.02
N LEU A 102 -1.45 17.87 -0.03
CA LEU A 102 -0.71 18.59 1.02
C LEU A 102 -1.47 18.62 2.36
N ILE A 103 -2.79 18.84 2.31
CA ILE A 103 -3.68 18.82 3.48
C ILE A 103 -3.81 17.39 4.06
N ASN A 104 -3.73 16.38 3.19
CA ASN A 104 -3.73 14.97 3.58
C ASN A 104 -2.32 14.43 3.90
N LEU A 105 -1.28 15.28 3.99
CA LEU A 105 0.02 14.82 4.54
C LEU A 105 -0.16 14.39 6.00
N PRO A 106 0.49 13.30 6.44
CA PRO A 106 0.41 12.80 7.81
C PRO A 106 1.25 13.64 8.78
N SER A 107 1.10 14.97 8.74
CA SER A 107 1.75 15.91 9.66
C SER A 107 0.72 16.45 10.65
N PRO A 108 0.90 16.25 11.97
CA PRO A 108 -0.03 16.74 12.99
C PRO A 108 -0.22 18.26 12.96
N MET A 109 0.84 19.03 12.62
CA MET A 109 0.78 20.50 12.55
C MET A 109 -0.18 21.01 11.46
N ILE A 110 -0.36 20.25 10.37
CA ILE A 110 -1.22 20.63 9.24
C ILE A 110 -2.64 20.09 9.44
N ARG A 111 -2.77 18.86 9.94
CA ARG A 111 -4.08 18.20 10.08
C ARG A 111 -4.91 18.75 11.25
N TRP A 112 -4.28 19.23 12.32
CA TRP A 112 -5.00 19.80 13.47
C TRP A 112 -5.91 20.98 13.11
N PRO A 113 -5.43 22.05 12.43
CA PRO A 113 -6.30 23.15 12.04
C PRO A 113 -7.36 22.72 11.01
N VAL A 114 -7.04 21.77 10.12
CA VAL A 114 -7.97 21.26 9.10
C VAL A 114 -9.13 20.50 9.74
N ALA A 115 -8.89 19.65 10.74
CA ALA A 115 -9.99 18.96 11.43
C ALA A 115 -10.90 19.89 12.21
N LYS A 116 -10.36 20.96 12.78
CA LYS A 116 -11.16 21.94 13.54
C LYS A 116 -12.01 22.82 12.62
N THR A 117 -11.50 23.15 11.44
CA THR A 117 -12.07 24.18 10.56
C THR A 117 -12.84 23.59 9.38
N MET A 118 -12.40 22.48 8.83
CA MET A 118 -12.95 21.83 7.63
C MET A 118 -12.92 20.29 7.75
N PRO A 119 -13.66 19.70 8.71
CA PRO A 119 -13.60 18.26 9.00
C PRO A 119 -14.00 17.36 7.81
N VAL A 120 -14.84 17.86 6.90
CA VAL A 120 -15.28 17.13 5.70
C VAL A 120 -14.11 16.70 4.81
N LEU A 121 -13.04 17.51 4.74
CA LEU A 121 -11.84 17.19 3.94
C LEU A 121 -11.07 15.97 4.48
N LEU A 122 -11.26 15.61 5.75
CA LEU A 122 -10.57 14.50 6.40
C LEU A 122 -11.46 13.26 6.55
N MET A 123 -12.74 13.30 6.12
CA MET A 123 -13.65 12.16 6.23
C MET A 123 -13.12 10.86 5.63
N PRO A 124 -12.54 10.83 4.41
CA PRO A 124 -11.96 9.59 3.87
C PRO A 124 -10.86 9.00 4.76
N SER A 125 -10.03 9.87 5.38
CA SER A 125 -8.97 9.43 6.29
C SER A 125 -9.56 8.86 7.59
N PHE A 126 -10.63 9.44 8.13
CA PHE A 126 -11.27 8.94 9.35
C PHE A 126 -12.03 7.63 9.12
N ILE A 127 -12.68 7.46 7.96
CA ILE A 127 -13.34 6.19 7.59
C ILE A 127 -12.30 5.07 7.49
N SER A 128 -11.19 5.32 6.79
CA SER A 128 -10.10 4.35 6.68
C SER A 128 -9.53 3.97 8.05
N MET A 129 -9.36 4.95 8.94
CA MET A 129 -8.86 4.74 10.29
C MET A 129 -9.84 3.92 11.15
N ASP A 130 -11.14 4.20 11.11
CA ASP A 130 -12.17 3.42 11.82
C ASP A 130 -12.17 1.97 11.35
N TYR A 131 -12.14 1.77 10.02
CA TYR A 131 -12.09 0.45 9.42
C TYR A 131 -10.86 -0.33 9.90
N ASN A 132 -9.67 0.24 9.76
CA ASN A 132 -8.43 -0.42 10.20
C ASN A 132 -8.45 -0.70 11.70
N TYR A 133 -8.91 0.23 12.51
CA TYR A 133 -9.00 0.03 13.96
C TYR A 133 -9.95 -1.12 14.33
N ARG A 134 -11.19 -1.12 13.80
CA ARG A 134 -12.16 -2.18 14.10
C ARG A 134 -11.68 -3.55 13.65
N GLN A 135 -11.08 -3.62 12.46
CA GLN A 135 -10.49 -4.86 11.96
C GLN A 135 -9.34 -5.32 12.85
N ALA A 136 -8.45 -4.42 13.25
CA ALA A 136 -7.36 -4.74 14.16
C ALA A 136 -7.87 -5.34 15.47
N ILE A 137 -8.82 -4.68 16.16
CA ILE A 137 -9.34 -5.17 17.44
C ILE A 137 -10.03 -6.53 17.29
N ALA A 138 -10.87 -6.70 16.27
CA ALA A 138 -11.54 -7.97 16.02
C ALA A 138 -10.55 -9.10 15.73
N LEU A 139 -9.49 -8.82 14.97
CA LEU A 139 -8.45 -9.80 14.65
C LEU A 139 -7.55 -10.12 15.84
N VAL A 140 -7.23 -9.13 16.70
CA VAL A 140 -6.52 -9.37 17.97
C VAL A 140 -7.32 -10.32 18.84
N GLU A 141 -8.61 -10.08 19.03
CA GLU A 141 -9.49 -10.93 19.83
C GLU A 141 -9.58 -12.35 19.27
N GLN A 142 -9.80 -12.50 17.95
CA GLN A 142 -9.85 -13.82 17.32
C GLN A 142 -8.51 -14.57 17.42
N SER A 143 -7.40 -13.87 17.25
CA SER A 143 -6.07 -14.43 17.41
C SER A 143 -5.85 -14.90 18.85
N ASP A 144 -6.23 -14.08 19.83
CA ASP A 144 -6.07 -14.39 21.24
C ASP A 144 -6.86 -15.63 21.64
N GLN A 145 -8.10 -15.75 21.15
CA GLN A 145 -8.92 -16.94 21.38
C GLN A 145 -8.29 -18.21 20.80
N LEU A 146 -7.77 -18.15 19.57
CA LEU A 146 -7.12 -19.30 18.94
C LEU A 146 -5.85 -19.72 19.66
N ILE A 147 -5.10 -18.77 20.21
CA ILE A 147 -3.80 -19.03 20.86
C ILE A 147 -3.99 -19.48 22.32
N ASN A 148 -4.86 -18.82 23.08
CA ASN A 148 -5.07 -19.12 24.50
C ASN A 148 -6.00 -20.32 24.74
N LYS A 149 -6.83 -20.67 23.75
CA LYS A 149 -7.73 -21.85 23.81
C LYS A 149 -7.38 -22.89 22.75
N ALA A 150 -6.12 -22.89 22.29
CA ALA A 150 -5.64 -23.84 21.31
C ALA A 150 -5.82 -25.28 21.81
N THR A 151 -6.31 -26.14 20.92
CA THR A 151 -6.40 -27.59 21.16
C THR A 151 -5.52 -28.38 20.18
N ALA A 152 -5.08 -27.74 19.10
CA ALA A 152 -4.21 -28.31 18.10
C ALA A 152 -3.15 -27.31 17.61
N ALA A 153 -2.07 -27.83 17.02
CA ALA A 153 -1.01 -27.01 16.40
C ALA A 153 -1.57 -26.04 15.33
N ALA A 154 -2.58 -26.48 14.58
CA ALA A 154 -3.23 -25.68 13.54
C ALA A 154 -3.93 -24.41 14.08
N ASP A 155 -4.36 -24.42 15.35
CA ASP A 155 -4.98 -23.24 15.97
C ASP A 155 -3.95 -22.12 16.12
N PHE A 156 -2.69 -22.46 16.45
CA PHE A 156 -1.59 -21.50 16.52
C PHE A 156 -1.22 -20.94 15.15
N ASP A 157 -1.27 -21.74 14.08
CA ASP A 157 -1.02 -21.27 12.71
C ASP A 157 -2.09 -20.27 12.25
N LEU A 158 -3.37 -20.57 12.50
CA LEU A 158 -4.45 -19.64 12.19
C LEU A 158 -4.39 -18.38 13.07
N GLY A 159 -4.04 -18.55 14.35
CA GLY A 159 -3.77 -17.45 15.28
C GLY A 159 -2.67 -16.53 14.75
N GLU A 160 -1.55 -17.08 14.29
CA GLU A 160 -0.44 -16.29 13.72
C GLU A 160 -0.87 -15.48 12.50
N ILE A 161 -1.63 -16.09 11.59
CA ILE A 161 -2.16 -15.39 10.40
C ILE A 161 -3.00 -14.19 10.83
N LYS A 162 -3.89 -14.37 11.81
CA LYS A 162 -4.75 -13.30 12.31
C LYS A 162 -3.97 -12.24 13.09
N SER A 163 -2.99 -12.63 13.90
CA SER A 163 -2.05 -11.72 14.60
C SER A 163 -1.34 -10.80 13.59
N LYS A 164 -0.81 -11.37 12.50
CA LYS A 164 -0.15 -10.62 11.42
C LYS A 164 -1.10 -9.66 10.69
N GLN A 165 -2.34 -10.10 10.43
CA GLN A 165 -3.36 -9.23 9.84
C GLN A 165 -3.74 -8.08 10.79
N ALA A 166 -3.89 -8.36 12.08
CA ALA A 166 -4.15 -7.35 13.09
C ALA A 166 -3.01 -6.31 13.15
N GLN A 167 -1.76 -6.78 13.13
CA GLN A 167 -0.57 -5.93 13.13
C GLN A 167 -0.56 -5.01 11.90
N LYS A 168 -0.86 -5.54 10.71
CA LYS A 168 -0.97 -4.74 9.48
C LYS A 168 -2.02 -3.63 9.60
N HIS A 169 -3.16 -3.93 10.19
CA HIS A 169 -4.21 -2.93 10.42
C HIS A 169 -3.81 -1.89 11.47
N LEU A 170 -3.11 -2.28 12.54
CA LEU A 170 -2.58 -1.33 13.52
C LEU A 170 -1.48 -0.43 12.95
N ASP A 171 -0.60 -0.96 12.10
CA ASP A 171 0.46 -0.18 11.45
C ASP A 171 -0.09 0.80 10.40
N ALA A 172 -1.29 0.54 9.87
CA ALA A 172 -2.01 1.47 9.02
C ALA A 172 -2.60 2.66 9.80
N LEU A 173 -2.64 2.61 11.13
CA LEU A 173 -3.11 3.72 11.96
C LEU A 173 -1.98 4.76 12.12
N PRO A 174 -2.23 6.03 11.80
CA PRO A 174 -1.21 7.06 11.93
C PRO A 174 -0.82 7.32 13.40
N VAL A 175 0.47 7.24 13.73
CA VAL A 175 0.98 7.42 15.10
C VAL A 175 0.70 8.82 15.68
N TRP A 176 0.69 9.86 14.84
CA TRP A 176 0.38 11.24 15.27
C TRP A 176 -1.08 11.42 15.75
N PHE A 177 -1.94 10.43 15.48
CA PHE A 177 -3.33 10.39 15.91
C PHE A 177 -3.49 10.20 17.43
N LEU A 178 -2.52 9.53 18.04
CA LEU A 178 -2.63 8.92 19.37
C LEU A 178 -2.63 9.93 20.54
N GLY A 179 -2.29 11.20 20.29
CA GLY A 179 -2.25 12.23 21.33
C GLY A 179 -3.22 13.41 21.13
N TYR A 180 -3.87 13.54 19.97
CA TYR A 180 -4.42 14.84 19.54
C TYR A 180 -5.84 14.86 18.95
N TYR A 181 -6.58 13.75 18.90
CA TYR A 181 -7.93 13.71 18.29
C TYR A 181 -9.07 13.32 19.25
N PRO A 182 -10.31 13.78 18.96
CA PRO A 182 -11.42 13.78 19.90
C PRO A 182 -11.94 12.36 20.13
N LYS A 183 -12.44 12.14 21.35
CA LYS A 183 -13.00 10.87 21.83
C LYS A 183 -14.26 10.41 21.06
N THR A 184 -14.73 11.14 20.05
CA THR A 184 -15.96 10.93 19.26
C THR A 184 -15.83 11.53 17.87
N TYR A 185 -16.23 10.82 16.81
CA TYR A 185 -16.36 11.31 15.44
C TYR A 185 -17.83 11.32 15.06
N CYS A 186 -18.27 12.42 14.46
CA CYS A 186 -19.65 12.62 14.09
C CYS A 186 -19.84 12.41 12.59
N SER A 187 -20.73 11.47 12.24
CA SER A 187 -21.33 11.36 10.92
C SER A 187 -22.66 12.14 10.88
N PHE A 188 -23.27 12.27 9.70
CA PHE A 188 -24.60 12.88 9.55
C PHE A 188 -25.71 12.10 10.30
N ALA A 189 -25.47 10.82 10.62
CA ALA A 189 -26.42 9.93 11.30
C ALA A 189 -26.09 9.69 12.79
N GLY A 190 -25.07 10.37 13.34
CA GLY A 190 -24.69 10.27 14.75
C GLY A 190 -23.19 10.24 14.99
N CYS A 191 -22.80 10.42 16.25
CA CYS A 191 -21.40 10.41 16.68
C CYS A 191 -21.01 9.04 17.24
N THR A 192 -20.01 8.40 16.65
CA THR A 192 -19.41 7.18 17.18
C THR A 192 -17.90 7.30 17.14
N TRP A 193 -17.25 7.25 18.30
CA TRP A 193 -15.84 6.86 18.45
C TRP A 193 -15.62 6.46 19.89
N ARG A 194 -14.75 5.48 20.13
CA ARG A 194 -13.95 5.35 21.36
C ARG A 194 -12.75 4.48 21.01
N PHE A 195 -11.70 5.12 20.50
CA PHE A 195 -10.37 4.54 20.41
C PHE A 195 -9.47 5.36 21.32
N THR A 196 -8.74 4.70 22.22
CA THR A 196 -7.78 5.36 23.10
C THR A 196 -6.35 4.94 22.76
N PHE A 197 -5.38 5.80 23.12
CA PHE A 197 -3.97 5.42 23.05
C PHE A 197 -3.69 4.14 23.86
N ASP A 198 -4.36 4.00 25.00
CA ASP A 198 -4.22 2.83 25.86
C ASP A 198 -4.69 1.55 25.16
N GLU A 199 -5.81 1.58 24.43
CA GLU A 199 -6.29 0.45 23.63
C GLU A 199 -5.34 0.12 22.48
N PHE A 200 -4.76 1.13 21.80
CA PHE A 200 -3.75 0.90 20.78
C PHE A 200 -2.51 0.21 21.33
N GLN A 201 -1.99 0.75 22.44
CA GLN A 201 -0.81 0.22 23.10
C GLN A 201 -1.08 -1.21 23.62
N ALA A 202 -2.26 -1.44 24.21
CA ALA A 202 -2.69 -2.75 24.66
C ALA A 202 -2.80 -3.74 23.49
N ALA A 203 -3.39 -3.34 22.36
CA ALA A 203 -3.50 -4.19 21.18
C ALA A 203 -2.12 -4.60 20.63
N ARG A 204 -1.18 -3.65 20.50
CA ARG A 204 0.21 -3.97 20.07
C ARG A 204 0.94 -4.86 21.07
N LYS A 205 0.77 -4.59 22.38
CA LYS A 205 1.35 -5.41 23.44
C LYS A 205 0.81 -6.83 23.41
N ASN A 206 -0.50 -6.99 23.17
CA ASN A 206 -1.15 -8.29 23.05
C ASN A 206 -0.62 -9.06 21.84
N ILE A 207 -0.47 -8.41 20.68
CA ILE A 207 0.17 -9.03 19.50
C ILE A 207 1.58 -9.50 19.83
N GLY A 208 2.42 -8.64 20.43
CA GLY A 208 3.78 -9.03 20.81
C GLY A 208 3.83 -10.21 21.78
N ARG A 209 2.91 -10.27 22.75
CA ARG A 209 2.76 -11.42 23.66
C ARG A 209 2.35 -12.68 22.89
N MET A 210 1.35 -12.58 22.01
CA MET A 210 0.85 -13.69 21.20
C MET A 210 1.94 -14.24 20.28
N ASP A 211 2.72 -13.38 19.63
CA ASP A 211 3.82 -13.78 18.75
C ASP A 211 4.90 -14.56 19.52
N ALA A 212 5.25 -14.10 20.74
CA ALA A 212 6.18 -14.83 21.60
C ALA A 212 5.63 -16.20 22.03
N GLN A 213 4.34 -16.27 22.39
CA GLN A 213 3.68 -17.52 22.75
C GLN A 213 3.61 -18.50 21.57
N ILE A 214 3.23 -18.03 20.37
CA ILE A 214 3.24 -18.85 19.15
C ILE A 214 4.64 -19.39 18.89
N PHE A 215 5.67 -18.55 19.00
CA PHE A 215 7.06 -18.97 18.78
C PHE A 215 7.48 -20.09 19.74
N GLN A 216 7.17 -19.93 21.04
CA GLN A 216 7.43 -20.97 22.04
C GLN A 216 6.69 -22.27 21.72
N GLN A 217 5.41 -22.19 21.35
CA GLN A 217 4.59 -23.36 21.00
C GLN A 217 5.13 -24.08 19.77
N LYS A 218 5.51 -23.35 18.71
CA LYS A 218 6.08 -23.93 17.49
C LYS A 218 7.39 -24.66 17.74
N ASN A 219 8.28 -24.07 18.55
CA ASN A 219 9.52 -24.72 18.95
C ASN A 219 9.24 -25.99 19.76
N ALA A 220 8.31 -25.93 20.72
CA ALA A 220 7.94 -27.08 21.53
C ALA A 220 7.30 -28.21 20.70
N PHE A 221 6.45 -27.89 19.70
CA PHE A 221 5.91 -28.88 18.77
C PHE A 221 6.98 -29.50 17.86
N THR A 222 7.97 -28.71 17.44
CA THR A 222 9.11 -29.23 16.66
C THR A 222 9.94 -30.19 17.50
N GLN A 223 10.23 -29.83 18.74
CA GLN A 223 10.92 -30.71 19.69
C GLN A 223 10.11 -31.98 19.96
N LEU A 224 8.80 -31.86 20.21
CA LEU A 224 7.92 -33.01 20.40
C LEU A 224 7.97 -33.97 19.20
N SER A 225 7.87 -33.45 17.97
CA SER A 225 7.94 -34.27 16.75
C SER A 225 9.28 -35.00 16.62
N GLN A 226 10.40 -34.32 16.92
CA GLN A 226 11.73 -34.94 16.91
C GLN A 226 11.86 -36.06 17.94
N VAL A 227 11.38 -35.82 19.16
CA VAL A 227 11.43 -36.82 20.24
C VAL A 227 10.53 -38.02 19.94
N GLU A 228 9.35 -37.78 19.36
CA GLU A 228 8.46 -38.86 18.91
C GLU A 228 9.10 -39.73 17.84
N GLN A 229 9.81 -39.14 16.88
CA GLN A 229 10.57 -39.88 15.88
C GLN A 229 11.70 -40.70 16.53
N SER A 230 12.44 -40.12 17.47
CA SER A 230 13.48 -40.82 18.24
C SER A 230 12.92 -41.99 19.05
N LEU A 231 11.76 -41.83 19.69
CA LEU A 231 11.08 -42.90 20.42
C LEU A 231 10.68 -44.07 19.52
N VAL A 232 10.05 -43.77 18.37
CA VAL A 232 9.66 -44.80 17.40
C VAL A 232 10.89 -45.53 16.86
N SER A 233 11.94 -44.79 16.53
CA SER A 233 13.19 -45.35 16.01
C SER A 233 13.87 -46.24 17.04
N ALA A 234 14.02 -45.79 18.28
CA ALA A 234 14.63 -46.58 19.36
C ALA A 234 13.82 -47.85 19.68
N LYS A 235 12.48 -47.76 19.65
CA LYS A 235 11.60 -48.93 19.83
C LYS A 235 11.79 -49.94 18.69
N GLN A 236 11.91 -49.47 17.45
CA GLN A 236 12.16 -50.33 16.29
C GLN A 236 13.56 -50.96 16.34
N GLU A 237 14.60 -50.19 16.67
CA GLU A 237 15.97 -50.68 16.86
C GLU A 237 16.00 -51.79 17.91
N TYR A 238 15.30 -51.60 19.03
CA TYR A 238 15.23 -52.60 20.10
C TYR A 238 14.55 -53.89 19.63
N GLN A 239 13.43 -53.79 18.91
CA GLN A 239 12.70 -54.95 18.40
C GLN A 239 13.47 -55.73 17.33
N GLN A 240 14.29 -55.04 16.52
CA GLN A 240 15.04 -55.64 15.42
C GLN A 240 16.45 -56.11 15.85
N ALA A 241 16.90 -55.74 17.05
CA ALA A 241 18.23 -56.07 17.55
C ALA A 241 18.41 -57.58 17.78
N LYS A 242 19.38 -58.16 17.06
CA LYS A 242 19.67 -59.59 17.07
C LYS A 242 20.60 -60.04 18.19
N ASN A 243 21.36 -59.11 18.77
CA ASN A 243 22.34 -59.40 19.83
C ASN A 243 22.13 -58.45 21.03
N ALA A 244 22.76 -58.81 22.16
CA ALA A 244 22.62 -58.07 23.40
C ALA A 244 23.21 -56.65 23.33
N ALA A 245 24.29 -56.43 22.57
CA ALA A 245 24.91 -55.12 22.45
C ALA A 245 24.00 -54.11 21.72
N ASP A 246 23.37 -54.53 20.62
CA ASP A 246 22.42 -53.71 19.86
C ASP A 246 21.15 -53.43 20.67
N ARG A 247 20.66 -54.42 21.44
CA ARG A 247 19.53 -54.19 22.36
C ARG A 247 19.88 -53.19 23.45
N GLN A 248 21.07 -53.29 24.02
CA GLN A 248 21.53 -52.34 25.04
C GLN A 248 21.61 -50.93 24.48
N LYS A 249 22.20 -50.76 23.28
CA LYS A 249 22.27 -49.45 22.60
C LYS A 249 20.88 -48.87 22.35
N ALA A 250 19.95 -49.68 21.82
CA ALA A 250 18.57 -49.25 21.58
C ALA A 250 17.84 -48.88 22.88
N SER A 251 18.09 -49.59 23.99
CA SER A 251 17.51 -49.25 25.29
C SER A 251 18.00 -47.90 25.83
N ILE A 252 19.29 -47.58 25.62
CA ILE A 252 19.87 -46.27 25.98
C ILE A 252 19.25 -45.16 25.12
N ASN A 253 19.13 -45.39 23.80
CA ASN A 253 18.48 -44.43 22.89
C ASN A 253 17.02 -44.19 23.27
N TRP A 254 16.31 -45.24 23.67
CA TRP A 254 14.92 -45.13 24.13
C TRP A 254 14.83 -44.33 25.42
N GLN A 255 15.62 -44.66 26.44
CA GLN A 255 15.67 -43.90 27.69
C GLN A 255 16.00 -42.43 27.43
N SER A 256 16.98 -42.15 26.56
CA SER A 256 17.33 -40.79 26.16
C SER A 256 16.15 -40.05 25.52
N ALA A 257 15.36 -40.72 24.67
CA ALA A 257 14.16 -40.11 24.09
C ALA A 257 13.05 -39.87 25.12
N ILE A 258 12.90 -40.75 26.13
CA ILE A 258 12.02 -40.51 27.29
C ILE A 258 12.49 -39.29 28.09
N ASP A 259 13.80 -39.17 28.33
CA ASP A 259 14.38 -38.03 29.05
C ASP A 259 14.18 -36.73 28.27
N GLN A 260 14.25 -36.77 26.94
CA GLN A 260 13.97 -35.62 26.07
C GLN A 260 12.50 -35.20 26.09
N LEU A 261 11.54 -36.13 26.27
CA LEU A 261 10.12 -35.75 26.46
C LEU A 261 9.95 -34.87 27.71
N ASN A 262 10.71 -35.12 28.77
CA ASN A 262 10.70 -34.31 30.00
C ASN A 262 11.34 -32.92 29.84
N GLN A 263 12.09 -32.69 28.77
CA GLN A 263 12.72 -31.39 28.49
C GLN A 263 11.80 -30.44 27.71
N ILE A 264 10.65 -30.92 27.22
CA ILE A 264 9.68 -30.10 26.50
C ILE A 264 8.98 -29.17 27.52
N PRO A 265 8.95 -27.84 27.30
CA PRO A 265 8.40 -26.90 28.27
C PRO A 265 6.95 -27.22 28.66
N ALA A 266 6.70 -27.39 29.96
CA ALA A 266 5.42 -27.86 30.49
C ALA A 266 4.29 -26.84 30.33
N GLU A 267 4.62 -25.55 30.14
CA GLU A 267 3.67 -24.46 29.94
C GLU A 267 3.10 -24.43 28.51
N THR A 268 3.56 -25.32 27.63
CA THR A 268 3.11 -25.41 26.23
C THR A 268 2.11 -26.54 26.01
N LEU A 269 1.28 -26.44 24.97
CA LEU A 269 0.35 -27.51 24.59
C LEU A 269 1.11 -28.77 24.16
N ALA A 270 2.27 -28.57 23.53
CA ALA A 270 3.21 -29.65 23.21
C ALA A 270 3.74 -30.32 24.49
N GLY A 271 4.05 -29.56 25.54
CA GLY A 271 4.45 -30.09 26.85
C GLY A 271 3.36 -30.92 27.53
N GLU A 272 2.11 -30.46 27.51
CA GLU A 272 0.98 -31.26 28.01
C GLU A 272 0.82 -32.58 27.24
N THR A 273 1.00 -32.51 25.92
CA THR A 273 0.96 -33.69 25.04
C THR A 273 2.15 -34.62 25.34
N ALA A 274 3.34 -34.06 25.52
CA ALA A 274 4.56 -34.78 25.89
C ALA A 274 4.37 -35.54 27.21
N LYS A 275 3.78 -34.90 28.24
CA LYS A 275 3.52 -35.53 29.53
C LYS A 275 2.58 -36.74 29.43
N LYS A 276 1.53 -36.66 28.61
CA LYS A 276 0.64 -37.80 28.34
C LYS A 276 1.38 -38.94 27.65
N LYS A 277 2.27 -38.61 26.70
CA LYS A 277 3.08 -39.59 25.97
C LYS A 277 4.20 -40.19 26.81
N LEU A 278 4.77 -39.42 27.72
CA LEU A 278 5.81 -39.86 28.65
C LEU A 278 5.33 -41.05 29.48
N GLN A 279 4.13 -40.94 30.08
CA GLN A 279 3.56 -42.03 30.86
C GLN A 279 3.36 -43.31 30.04
N ALA A 280 2.99 -43.18 28.76
CA ALA A 280 2.88 -44.32 27.86
C ALA A 280 4.26 -44.89 27.51
N ALA A 281 5.24 -44.04 27.20
CA ALA A 281 6.59 -44.42 26.85
C ALA A 281 7.33 -45.11 28.00
N GLU A 282 7.19 -44.62 29.23
CA GLU A 282 7.74 -45.22 30.45
C GLU A 282 7.17 -46.62 30.70
N ARG A 283 5.85 -46.79 30.57
CA ARG A 283 5.21 -48.11 30.70
C ARG A 283 5.71 -49.08 29.63
N ASP A 284 5.77 -48.64 28.37
CA ASP A 284 6.25 -49.47 27.27
C ASP A 284 7.70 -49.91 27.49
N PHE A 285 8.56 -49.00 27.94
CA PHE A 285 9.96 -49.27 28.23
C PHE A 285 10.12 -50.27 29.39
N GLN A 286 9.37 -50.09 30.48
CA GLN A 286 9.38 -51.00 31.62
C GLN A 286 8.88 -52.41 31.25
N ALA A 287 7.81 -52.51 30.46
CA ALA A 287 7.30 -53.79 29.98
C ALA A 287 8.36 -54.54 29.15
N MET A 288 9.08 -53.84 28.28
CA MET A 288 10.12 -54.43 27.43
C MET A 288 11.40 -54.80 28.20
N GLY A 289 11.77 -54.01 29.22
CA GLY A 289 12.88 -54.31 30.12
C GLY A 289 12.61 -55.50 31.07
N GLY A 290 11.37 -55.67 31.50
CA GLY A 290 10.92 -56.84 32.28
C GLY A 290 10.93 -58.14 31.47
N VAL A 291 10.62 -58.07 30.17
CA VAL A 291 10.70 -59.23 29.26
C VAL A 291 12.16 -59.64 29.00
N ALA A 292 13.08 -58.69 28.83
CA ALA A 292 14.50 -58.99 28.59
C ALA A 292 15.21 -59.62 29.80
N THR A 293 14.85 -59.24 31.03
CA THR A 293 15.37 -59.87 32.25
C THR A 293 14.77 -61.25 32.50
N GLY A 294 13.51 -61.49 32.09
CA GLY A 294 12.87 -62.81 32.15
C GLY A 294 13.45 -63.81 31.14
N SER A 295 13.73 -63.40 29.90
CA SER A 295 14.28 -64.28 28.87
C SER A 295 15.73 -64.71 29.16
N VAL A 296 16.56 -63.83 29.71
CA VAL A 296 17.95 -64.17 30.07
C VAL A 296 18.02 -65.17 31.23
N ARG A 297 17.01 -65.19 32.12
CA ARG A 297 16.91 -66.19 33.19
C ARG A 297 16.48 -67.56 32.67
N ALA A 298 15.67 -67.61 31.61
CA ALA A 298 15.23 -68.86 30.98
C ALA A 298 16.35 -69.49 30.13
N ASP A 299 17.12 -68.69 29.39
CA ASP A 299 18.23 -69.20 28.56
C ASP A 299 19.44 -69.70 29.37
N ASN A 300 19.58 -69.28 30.64
CA ASN A 300 20.63 -69.77 31.56
C ASN A 300 20.19 -70.97 32.42
N LEU A 301 18.98 -71.51 32.20
CA LEU A 301 18.43 -72.66 32.93
C LEU A 301 18.24 -73.91 32.04
N ILE A 302 18.88 -73.95 30.87
CA ILE A 302 18.91 -75.11 29.96
C ILE A 302 20.31 -75.70 29.91
#